data_AF-A0AAE1V5U8-F1
#
_entry.id   AF-A0AAE1V5U8-F1
#
_cell.length_a   1.000
_cell.length_b   1.000
_cell.length_c   1.000
_cell.angle_alpha   90.00
_cell.angle_beta   90.00
_cell.angle_gamma   90.00
#
_symmetry.space_group_name_H-M   'P 1'
#
loop_
_entity.id
_entity.type
_entity.pdbx_description
1 polymer ?
#
loop_
_entity_poly.entity_id
_entity_poly.type
_entity_poly.pdbx_seq_one_letter_code
_entity_poly.pdbx_strand_id
1 'polypeptide(L)'
;MGLPDLVNQVRKSISRIDDDYVKRLRGDEGCNLMRKSLKEIGDFCTKGANHYGFTSWCKFGFYDIDFGFGKPIWVSSISSRCSFFMNLIILMETRYDDGIEAWVTLDEEEMKMLVGEYCN
;
A
#
# COMPACT_ATOMS: atom_id res chain seq x y z
N MET A 1 -0.90 15.92 15.30
CA MET A 1 -1.00 16.07 13.83
C MET A 1 -2.36 15.54 13.42
N GLY A 2 -3.17 16.33 12.73
CA GLY A 2 -4.52 15.90 12.34
C GLY A 2 -4.53 15.10 11.04
N LEU A 3 -5.66 14.48 10.72
CA LEU A 3 -5.86 13.79 9.43
C LEU A 3 -5.57 14.70 8.21
N PRO A 4 -6.02 15.98 8.16
CA PRO A 4 -5.71 16.86 7.03
C PRO A 4 -4.21 17.11 6.84
N ASP A 5 -3.45 17.21 7.93
CA ASP A 5 -2.00 17.37 7.88
C ASP A 5 -1.32 16.13 7.29
N LEU A 6 -1.78 14.94 7.69
CA LEU A 6 -1.28 13.67 7.16
C LEU A 6 -1.56 13.54 5.67
N VAL A 7 -2.80 13.83 5.25
CA VAL A 7 -3.18 13.83 3.82
C VAL A 7 -2.28 14.78 3.03
N ASN A 8 -2.00 15.97 3.55
CA ASN A 8 -1.11 16.93 2.90
C ASN A 8 0.33 16.41 2.80
N GLN A 9 0.86 15.75 3.83
CA GLN A 9 2.21 15.16 3.80
C GLN A 9 2.31 14.02 2.79
N VAL A 10 1.31 13.13 2.73
CA VAL A 10 1.27 12.04 1.75
C VAL A 10 1.21 12.60 0.33
N ARG A 11 0.33 13.57 0.06
CA ARG A 11 0.22 14.22 -1.26
C ARG A 11 1.54 14.88 -1.68
N LYS A 12 2.18 15.63 -0.78
CA LYS A 12 3.49 16.25 -1.04
C LYS A 12 4.60 15.24 -1.27
N SER A 13 4.54 14.08 -0.62
CA SER A 13 5.52 13.01 -0.82
C SER A 13 5.34 12.33 -2.18
N ILE A 14 4.09 12.03 -2.56
CA ILE A 14 3.77 11.46 -3.88
C ILE A 14 4.15 12.42 -5.01
N SER A 15 3.93 13.73 -4.83
CA SER A 15 4.26 14.73 -5.87
C SER A 15 5.76 14.87 -6.15
N ARG A 16 6.64 14.26 -5.34
CA ARG A 16 8.09 14.19 -5.62
C ARG A 16 8.42 13.15 -6.68
N ILE A 17 7.50 12.22 -6.96
CA ILE A 17 7.61 11.26 -8.05
C ILE A 17 7.03 11.93 -9.30
N ASP A 18 7.84 12.79 -9.92
CA ASP A 18 7.47 13.53 -11.12
C ASP A 18 7.97 12.84 -12.40
N ASP A 19 7.70 13.47 -13.55
CA ASP A 19 8.09 12.94 -14.86
C ASP A 19 9.61 12.76 -15.00
N ASP A 20 10.43 13.62 -14.37
CA ASP A 20 11.88 13.49 -14.41
C ASP A 20 12.33 12.27 -13.61
N TYR A 21 11.78 12.11 -12.40
CA TYR A 21 12.03 10.93 -11.58
C TYR A 21 11.66 9.64 -12.32
N VAL A 22 10.50 9.61 -12.98
CA VAL A 22 10.04 8.44 -13.76
C VAL A 22 10.94 8.17 -14.96
N LYS A 23 11.38 9.20 -15.68
CA LYS A 23 12.33 9.04 -16.81
C LYS A 23 13.65 8.44 -16.35
N ARG A 24 14.21 8.94 -15.24
CA ARG A 24 15.45 8.42 -14.64
C ARG A 24 15.28 6.99 -14.15
N LEU A 25 14.13 6.69 -13.53
CA LEU A 25 13.80 5.34 -13.07
C LEU A 25 13.70 4.33 -14.23
N ARG A 26 13.25 4.77 -15.41
CA ARG A 26 13.17 3.93 -16.62
C ARG A 26 14.48 3.85 -17.40
N GLY A 27 15.41 4.76 -17.16
CA GLY A 27 16.72 4.80 -17.80
C GLY A 27 17.79 4.01 -17.05
N ASP A 28 19.05 4.24 -17.41
CA ASP A 28 20.21 3.51 -16.87
C ASP A 28 20.41 3.67 -15.36
N GLU A 29 19.88 4.75 -14.77
CA GLU A 29 19.90 4.99 -13.32
C GLU A 29 18.88 4.14 -12.55
N GLY A 30 17.91 3.51 -13.23
CA GLY A 30 16.75 2.87 -12.62
C GLY A 30 17.09 1.85 -11.55
N CYS A 31 17.99 0.91 -11.85
CA CYS A 31 18.44 -0.11 -10.90
C CYS A 31 19.10 0.50 -9.66
N ASN A 32 19.88 1.58 -9.84
CA ASN A 32 20.55 2.26 -8.74
C ASN A 32 19.56 3.03 -7.86
N LEU A 33 18.58 3.70 -8.47
CA LEU A 33 17.50 4.38 -7.76
C LEU A 33 16.67 3.38 -6.95
N MET A 34 16.25 2.27 -7.57
CA MET A 34 15.51 1.20 -6.89
C MET A 34 16.30 0.62 -5.71
N ARG A 35 17.57 0.30 -5.92
CA ARG A 35 18.46 -0.21 -4.86
C ARG A 35 18.58 0.78 -3.70
N LYS A 36 18.70 2.08 -3.99
CA LYS A 36 18.76 3.12 -2.95
C LYS A 36 17.45 3.20 -2.16
N SER A 37 16.31 3.20 -2.83
CA SER A 37 14.99 3.21 -2.19
C SER A 37 14.76 1.98 -1.31
N LEU A 38 15.10 0.79 -1.79
CA LEU A 38 14.99 -0.44 -1.01
C LEU A 38 15.90 -0.41 0.23
N LYS A 39 17.10 0.14 0.10
CA LYS A 39 18.01 0.33 1.24
C LYS A 39 17.43 1.31 2.25
N GLU A 40 16.90 2.45 1.82
CA GLU A 40 16.28 3.43 2.71
C GLU A 40 15.09 2.85 3.48
N ILE A 41 14.26 2.03 2.81
CA ILE A 41 13.16 1.29 3.44
C ILE A 41 13.71 0.31 4.50
N GLY A 42 14.71 -0.49 4.15
CA GLY A 42 15.33 -1.44 5.09
C GLY A 42 15.97 -0.75 6.31
N ASP A 43 16.70 0.34 6.07
CA ASP A 43 17.33 1.17 7.12
C ASP A 43 16.27 1.84 8.01
N PHE A 44 15.08 2.14 7.48
CA PHE A 44 13.97 2.68 8.27
C PHE A 44 13.36 1.62 9.18
N CYS A 45 13.11 0.42 8.65
CA CYS A 45 12.46 -0.66 9.40
C CYS A 45 13.36 -1.29 10.47
N THR A 46 14.68 -1.23 10.30
CA THR A 46 15.65 -1.70 11.32
C THR A 46 15.82 -0.75 12.50
N LYS A 47 15.34 0.51 12.41
CA LYS A 47 15.47 1.51 13.49
C LYS A 47 14.43 1.37 14.61
N GLY A 48 13.58 0.34 14.56
CA GLY A 48 12.54 0.10 15.58
C GLY A 48 11.43 1.15 15.60
N ALA A 49 11.30 1.96 14.55
CA ALA A 49 10.16 2.86 14.38
C ALA A 49 8.95 2.08 13.86
N ASN A 50 7.76 2.38 14.40
CA ASN A 50 6.50 1.90 13.83
C ASN A 50 6.41 2.41 12.39
N HIS A 51 6.23 1.49 11.46
CA HIS A 51 6.16 1.77 10.04
C HIS A 51 4.93 1.07 9.49
N TYR A 52 4.26 1.70 8.53
CA TYR A 52 3.08 1.15 7.87
C TYR A 52 3.27 1.31 6.37
N GLY A 53 3.37 0.18 5.66
CA GLY A 53 3.40 0.12 4.21
C GLY A 53 2.00 0.21 3.65
N PHE A 54 1.84 0.94 2.54
CA PHE A 54 0.57 1.04 1.82
C PHE A 54 0.78 0.68 0.36
N THR A 55 -0.12 -0.12 -0.18
CA THR A 55 -0.23 -0.34 -1.63
C THR A 55 -1.69 -0.21 -2.04
N SER A 56 -1.93 0.48 -3.15
CA SER A 56 -3.27 0.67 -3.70
C SER A 56 -3.40 -0.14 -4.97
N TRP A 57 -4.40 -1.01 -4.98
CA TRP A 57 -4.86 -1.80 -6.12
C TRP A 57 -6.11 -1.17 -6.76
N CYS A 58 -6.48 0.03 -6.33
CA CYS A 58 -7.54 0.82 -6.93
C CYS A 58 -7.18 1.15 -8.38
N LYS A 59 -8.18 1.22 -9.26
CA LYS A 59 -8.04 1.54 -10.69
C LYS A 59 -7.22 0.53 -11.50
N PHE A 60 -6.93 -0.65 -10.94
CA PHE A 60 -6.33 -1.75 -11.70
C PHE A 60 -7.37 -2.44 -12.61
N GLY A 61 -8.67 -2.16 -12.40
CA GLY A 61 -9.76 -2.68 -13.24
C GLY A 61 -10.08 -4.15 -12.99
N PHE A 62 -9.73 -4.70 -11.83
CA PHE A 62 -9.91 -6.13 -11.55
C PHE A 62 -11.36 -6.61 -11.71
N TYR A 63 -12.33 -5.80 -11.28
CA TYR A 63 -13.76 -6.14 -11.43
C TYR A 63 -14.29 -6.02 -12.85
N ASP A 64 -13.51 -5.47 -13.79
CA ASP A 64 -13.88 -5.37 -15.21
C ASP A 64 -13.29 -6.48 -16.08
N ILE A 65 -12.37 -7.28 -15.52
CA ILE A 65 -11.75 -8.40 -16.23
C ILE A 65 -12.80 -9.50 -16.48
N ASP A 66 -12.90 -9.97 -17.72
CA ASP A 66 -13.73 -11.11 -18.09
C ASP A 66 -12.94 -12.04 -19.02
N PHE A 67 -12.74 -13.29 -18.56
CA PHE A 67 -12.03 -14.32 -19.32
C PHE A 67 -12.97 -15.25 -20.11
N GLY A 68 -14.25 -14.89 -20.25
CA GLY A 68 -15.30 -15.70 -20.89
C GLY A 68 -16.22 -16.42 -19.90
N PHE A 69 -16.04 -16.19 -18.60
CA PHE A 69 -16.84 -16.78 -17.52
C PHE A 69 -17.62 -15.74 -16.71
N GLY A 70 -17.60 -14.48 -17.16
CA GLY A 70 -18.17 -13.35 -16.44
C GLY A 70 -17.13 -12.65 -15.55
N LYS A 71 -17.52 -11.47 -15.08
CA LYS A 71 -16.70 -10.62 -14.21
C LYS A 71 -16.55 -11.19 -12.78
N PRO A 72 -15.42 -10.96 -12.10
CA PRO A 72 -15.23 -11.37 -10.71
C PRO A 72 -16.33 -10.87 -9.80
N ILE A 73 -16.79 -11.74 -8.90
CA ILE A 73 -17.72 -11.36 -7.83
C ILE A 73 -16.97 -10.67 -6.70
N TRP A 74 -15.74 -11.10 -6.43
CA TRP A 74 -14.86 -10.59 -5.38
C TRP A 74 -13.41 -10.79 -5.79
N VAL A 75 -12.55 -9.85 -5.39
CA VAL A 75 -11.11 -9.86 -5.64
C VAL A 75 -10.43 -9.70 -4.29
N SER A 76 -9.36 -10.45 -4.05
CA SER A 76 -8.63 -10.41 -2.77
C SER A 76 -7.14 -10.62 -3.01
N SER A 77 -6.33 -10.13 -2.07
CA SER A 77 -4.90 -10.44 -2.02
C SER A 77 -4.67 -11.78 -1.32
N ILE A 78 -3.60 -12.48 -1.69
CA ILE A 78 -3.17 -13.68 -0.96
C ILE A 78 -2.61 -13.23 0.39
N SER A 79 -3.27 -13.63 1.48
CA SER A 79 -2.66 -13.61 2.81
C SER A 79 -1.49 -14.59 2.80
N SER A 80 -0.27 -14.05 2.68
CA SER A 80 0.94 -14.85 2.83
C SER A 80 1.61 -14.41 4.12
N ARG A 81 1.87 -15.37 5.02
CA ARG A 81 2.73 -15.20 6.21
C ARG A 81 4.20 -15.05 5.80
N CYS A 82 4.47 -14.27 4.76
CA CYS A 82 5.84 -14.04 4.33
C CYS A 82 6.47 -13.08 5.33
N SER A 83 7.59 -13.49 5.93
CA SER A 83 8.32 -12.74 6.96
C SER A 83 8.87 -11.38 6.50
N PHE A 84 8.56 -10.97 5.26
CA PHE A 84 8.88 -9.67 4.66
C PHE A 84 7.70 -8.69 4.69
N PHE A 85 6.49 -9.13 5.06
CA PHE A 85 5.37 -8.23 5.25
C PHE A 85 5.54 -7.51 6.58
N MET A 86 6.19 -6.37 6.50
CA MET A 86 5.97 -5.22 7.37
C MET A 86 4.46 -5.01 7.60
N ASN A 87 4.07 -4.26 8.63
CA ASN A 87 2.70 -3.77 8.79
C ASN A 87 2.20 -3.18 7.45
N LEU A 88 1.38 -3.93 6.71
CA LEU A 88 1.05 -3.67 5.31
C LEU A 88 -0.46 -3.54 5.16
N ILE A 89 -0.86 -2.46 4.50
CA ILE A 89 -2.24 -2.16 4.18
C ILE A 89 -2.40 -2.20 2.66
N ILE A 90 -3.30 -3.05 2.18
CA ILE A 90 -3.68 -3.13 0.77
C ILE A 90 -5.05 -2.48 0.61
N LEU A 91 -5.14 -1.47 -0.25
CA LEU A 91 -6.38 -0.75 -0.55
C LEU A 91 -6.98 -1.26 -1.86
N MET A 92 -8.22 -1.71 -1.83
CA MET A 92 -8.94 -2.28 -2.97
C MET A 92 -10.28 -1.60 -3.17
N GLU A 93 -10.70 -1.40 -4.42
CA GLU A 93 -12.06 -0.94 -4.72
C GLU A 93 -13.07 -2.04 -4.39
N THR A 94 -14.31 -1.67 -4.08
CA THR A 94 -15.41 -2.65 -4.04
C THR A 94 -15.99 -2.86 -5.43
N ARG A 95 -16.86 -3.86 -5.58
CA ARG A 95 -17.51 -4.18 -6.85
C ARG A 95 -18.62 -3.21 -7.24
N TYR A 96 -19.40 -2.74 -6.26
CA TYR A 96 -20.73 -2.15 -6.52
C TYR A 96 -20.85 -0.71 -6.06
N ASP A 97 -19.98 -0.25 -5.17
CA ASP A 97 -19.96 1.12 -4.68
C ASP A 97 -18.61 1.79 -4.96
N ASP A 98 -18.52 3.07 -4.63
CA ASP A 98 -17.31 3.87 -4.69
C ASP A 98 -16.44 3.74 -3.42
N GLY A 99 -16.73 2.74 -2.59
CA GLY A 99 -16.02 2.41 -1.37
C GLY A 99 -14.67 1.74 -1.61
N ILE A 100 -13.92 1.65 -0.52
CA ILE A 100 -12.59 1.01 -0.48
C ILE A 100 -12.60 -0.04 0.62
N GLU A 101 -12.22 -1.26 0.27
CA GLU A 101 -11.86 -2.31 1.22
C GLU A 101 -10.38 -2.18 1.60
N ALA A 102 -10.11 -2.09 2.90
CA ALA A 102 -8.75 -2.04 3.44
C ALA A 102 -8.36 -3.39 4.06
N TRP A 103 -7.42 -4.08 3.43
CA TRP A 103 -6.85 -5.32 3.93
C TRP A 103 -5.63 -5.00 4.79
N VAL A 104 -5.81 -5.07 6.11
CA VAL A 104 -4.82 -4.64 7.09
C VAL A 104 -4.10 -5.85 7.69
N THR A 105 -2.77 -5.87 7.55
CA THR A 105 -1.89 -6.86 8.21
C THR A 105 -1.00 -6.12 9.20
N LEU A 106 -1.13 -6.44 10.48
CA LEU A 106 -0.36 -5.86 11.60
C LEU A 106 0.16 -6.97 12.50
N ASP A 107 1.04 -6.61 13.44
CA ASP A 107 1.32 -7.50 14.56
C ASP A 107 0.05 -7.75 15.41
N GLU A 108 0.06 -8.81 16.22
CA GLU A 108 -1.15 -9.21 16.95
C GLU A 108 -1.57 -8.17 18.01
N GLU A 109 -0.63 -7.46 18.63
CA GLU A 109 -0.93 -6.50 19.69
C GLU A 109 -1.49 -5.19 19.12
N GLU A 110 -0.91 -4.67 18.04
CA GLU A 110 -1.43 -3.54 17.27
C GLU A 110 -2.78 -3.86 16.64
N MET A 111 -2.98 -5.09 16.14
CA MET A 111 -4.27 -5.51 15.61
C MET A 111 -5.34 -5.55 16.71
N LYS A 112 -5.00 -6.02 17.93
CA LYS A 112 -5.92 -5.99 19.08
C LYS A 112 -6.29 -4.56 19.46
N MET A 113 -5.32 -3.63 19.47
CA MET A 113 -5.59 -2.22 19.73
C MET A 113 -6.54 -1.64 18.68
N LEU A 114 -6.25 -1.88 17.40
CA LEU A 114 -7.08 -1.43 16.28
C LEU A 114 -8.52 -1.93 16.44
N VAL A 115 -8.72 -3.24 16.59
CA VAL A 115 -10.06 -3.84 16.70
C VAL A 115 -10.78 -3.36 17.97
N GLY A 116 -10.08 -3.20 19.09
CA GLY A 116 -10.65 -2.71 20.35
C GLY A 116 -11.22 -1.30 20.27
N GLU A 117 -10.67 -0.44 19.40
CA GLU A 117 -11.18 0.92 19.14
C GLU A 117 -12.41 0.95 18.20
N TYR A 118 -12.60 -0.07 17.34
CA TYR A 118 -13.74 -0.13 16.40
C TYR A 118 -14.89 -1.03 16.88
N CYS A 119 -14.69 -1.84 17.92
CA CYS A 119 -15.70 -2.76 18.45
C CYS A 119 -16.28 -2.34 19.81
N ASN A 120 -15.94 -1.16 20.32
CA ASN A 120 -16.60 -0.49 21.45
C ASN A 120 -17.23 0.84 20.99
#